data_AF-A0A7Y9LBD3-F1
#
_entry.id   AF-A0A7Y9LBD3-F1
#
_cell.length_a   1.000
_cell.length_b   1.000
_cell.length_c   1.000
_cell.angle_alpha   90.00
_cell.angle_beta   90.00
_cell.angle_gamma   90.00
#
_symmetry.space_group_name_H-M   'P 1'
#
loop_
_entity.id
_entity.type
_entity.pdbx_description
1 polymer ?
#
loop_
_entity_poly.entity_id
_entity_poly.type
_entity_poly.pdbx_seq_one_letter_code
_entity_poly.pdbx_strand_id
1 'polypeptide(L)' 'MSSTADLNTAIESADPGEGLRAVRSLRLLADQLERLHVERARGLGWSWQDIATVLGVSKQAVHKKHGRR' A
#
# COMPACT_ATOMS: atom_id res chain seq x y z
N MET A 1 -12.67 1.61 11.77
CA MET A 1 -12.14 0.87 10.61
C MET A 1 -13.30 0.76 9.64
N SER A 2 -13.21 1.33 8.43
CA SER A 2 -14.30 1.20 7.46
C SER A 2 -14.46 -0.26 7.05
N SER A 3 -15.69 -0.73 7.03
CA SER A 3 -16.03 -2.08 6.59
C SER A 3 -15.85 -2.19 5.07
N THR A 4 -15.59 -3.39 4.58
CA THR A 4 -15.63 -3.68 3.13
C THR A 4 -16.99 -3.35 2.52
N ALA A 5 -18.06 -3.42 3.29
CA ALA A 5 -19.39 -2.98 2.89
C ALA A 5 -19.46 -1.46 2.62
N ASP A 6 -18.83 -0.63 3.46
CA ASP A 6 -18.82 0.84 3.29
C ASP A 6 -18.08 1.25 2.00
N LEU A 7 -17.04 0.49 1.63
CA LEU A 7 -16.30 0.69 0.39
C LEU A 7 -17.15 0.31 -0.84
N ASN A 8 -17.93 -0.76 -0.74
CA ASN A 8 -18.78 -1.21 -1.83
C ASN A 8 -19.88 -0.19 -2.13
N THR A 9 -20.52 0.36 -1.09
CA THR A 9 -21.50 1.45 -1.23
C THR A 9 -20.89 2.71 -1.85
N ALA A 10 -19.68 3.09 -1.46
CA ALA A 10 -18.98 4.23 -2.04
C ALA A 10 -18.59 4.03 -3.52
N ILE A 11 -18.34 2.78 -3.95
CA ILE A 11 -18.05 2.43 -5.35
C ILE A 11 -19.33 2.40 -6.19
N GLU A 12 -20.45 1.99 -5.60
CA GLU A 12 -21.78 1.98 -6.23
C GLU A 12 -22.43 3.38 -6.26
N SER A 13 -21.87 4.35 -5.53
CA SER A 13 -22.32 5.74 -5.52
C SER A 13 -22.20 6.39 -6.90
N ALA A 14 -23.24 7.09 -7.34
CA ALA A 14 -23.25 7.85 -8.58
C ALA A 14 -22.37 9.10 -8.54
N ASP A 15 -21.83 9.47 -7.36
CA ASP A 15 -20.85 10.55 -7.21
C ASP A 15 -19.41 10.01 -7.35
N PRO A 16 -18.69 10.34 -8.44
CA PRO A 16 -17.30 9.95 -8.61
C PRO A 16 -16.38 10.44 -7.48
N GLY A 17 -16.75 11.52 -6.79
CA GLY A 17 -16.00 12.06 -5.65
C GLY A 17 -16.01 11.15 -4.42
N GLU A 18 -17.08 10.38 -4.23
CA GLU A 18 -17.16 9.39 -3.15
C GLU A 18 -16.30 8.16 -3.46
N GLY A 19 -16.41 7.63 -4.67
CA GLY A 19 -15.55 6.53 -5.14
C GLY A 19 -14.06 6.88 -5.09
N LEU A 20 -13.67 8.09 -5.51
CA LEU A 20 -12.26 8.53 -5.45
C LEU A 20 -11.75 8.69 -4.00
N ARG A 21 -12.61 9.12 -3.06
CA ARG A 21 -12.26 9.16 -1.64
C ARG A 21 -12.05 7.75 -1.08
N ALA A 22 -12.88 6.79 -1.45
CA ALA A 22 -12.71 5.38 -1.07
C ALA A 22 -11.39 4.81 -1.63
N VAL A 23 -11.10 5.03 -2.92
CA VAL A 23 -9.83 4.62 -3.55
C VAL A 23 -8.63 5.25 -2.85
N ARG A 24 -8.70 6.54 -2.50
CA ARG A 24 -7.63 7.22 -1.75
C ARG A 24 -7.41 6.57 -0.38
N SER A 25 -8.48 6.27 0.36
CA SER A 25 -8.38 5.59 1.66
C SER A 25 -7.75 4.21 1.55
N LEU A 26 -8.10 3.44 0.51
CA LEU A 26 -7.49 2.14 0.23
C LEU A 26 -6.00 2.26 -0.08
N ARG A 27 -5.58 3.24 -0.89
CA ARG A 27 -4.16 3.49 -1.19
C ARG A 27 -3.38 3.83 0.08
N LEU A 28 -3.94 4.68 0.95
CA LEU A 28 -3.30 5.03 2.23
C LEU A 28 -3.16 3.82 3.17
N LEU A 29 -4.15 2.94 3.21
CA LEU A 29 -4.08 1.71 3.98
C LEU A 29 -3.02 0.75 3.41
N ALA A 30 -3.04 0.53 2.09
CA ALA A 30 -2.05 -0.30 1.40
C ALA A 30 -0.63 0.21 1.64
N ASP A 31 -0.40 1.53 1.53
CA ASP A 31 0.90 2.15 1.80
C ASP A 31 1.35 1.97 3.25
N GLN A 32 0.42 1.97 4.21
CA GLN A 32 0.75 1.73 5.63
C GLN A 32 1.17 0.28 5.87
N LEU A 33 0.39 -0.68 5.35
CA LEU A 33 0.68 -2.10 5.46
C LEU A 33 2.00 -2.47 4.75
N GLU A 34 2.21 -1.94 3.55
CA GLU A 34 3.45 -2.15 2.80
C GLU A 34 4.67 -1.71 3.63
N ARG A 35 4.64 -0.51 4.24
CA ARG A 35 5.76 -0.04 5.08
C ARG A 35 6.02 -0.95 6.27
N LEU A 36 4.99 -1.35 6.99
CA LEU A 36 5.11 -2.27 8.13
C LEU A 36 5.77 -3.59 7.71
N HIS A 37 5.33 -4.17 6.58
CA HIS A 37 5.89 -5.42 6.08
C HIS A 37 7.31 -5.27 5.55
N VAL A 38 7.64 -4.16 4.89
CA VAL A 38 9.01 -3.84 4.44
C VAL A 38 9.95 -3.70 5.63
N GLU A 39 9.55 -2.96 6.67
CA GLU A 39 10.33 -2.81 7.91
C GLU A 39 10.58 -4.17 8.59
N ARG A 40 9.53 -5.00 8.70
CA ARG A 40 9.65 -6.37 9.22
C ARG A 40 10.58 -7.23 8.37
N ALA A 41 10.47 -7.20 7.05
CA ALA A 41 11.33 -7.97 6.15
C ALA A 41 12.79 -7.55 6.29
N ARG A 42 13.06 -6.24 6.38
CA ARG A 42 14.41 -5.72 6.65
C ARG A 42 14.94 -6.19 8.00
N GLY A 43 14.11 -6.18 9.04
CA GLY A 43 14.46 -6.73 10.36
C GLY A 43 14.76 -8.23 10.36
N LEU A 44 14.15 -8.98 9.45
CA LEU A 44 14.43 -10.41 9.20
C LEU A 44 15.61 -10.65 8.24
N GLY A 45 16.34 -9.59 7.86
CA GLY A 45 17.54 -9.71 7.02
C GLY A 45 17.28 -9.81 5.52
N TRP A 46 16.04 -9.65 5.04
CA TRP A 46 15.74 -9.71 3.60
C TRP A 46 16.44 -8.59 2.84
N SER A 47 17.00 -8.89 1.67
CA SER A 47 17.61 -7.85 0.85
C SER A 47 16.56 -6.92 0.22
N TRP A 48 16.97 -5.72 -0.18
CA TRP A 48 16.12 -4.83 -0.96
C TRP A 48 15.65 -5.46 -2.29
N GLN A 49 16.43 -6.40 -2.84
CA GLN A 49 16.07 -7.12 -4.06
C GLN A 49 14.92 -8.10 -3.78
N ASP A 50 14.97 -8.84 -2.68
CA ASP A 50 13.92 -9.81 -2.32
C ASP A 50 12.58 -9.12 -2.11
N ILE A 51 12.60 -7.99 -1.40
CA ILE A 51 11.41 -7.17 -1.16
C ILE A 51 10.86 -6.62 -2.49
N ALA A 52 11.72 -6.14 -3.37
CA ALA A 52 11.33 -5.61 -4.68
C ALA A 52 10.70 -6.67 -5.58
N THR A 53 11.24 -7.89 -5.58
CA THR A 53 10.68 -9.04 -6.29
C THR A 53 9.25 -9.33 -5.84
N VAL A 54 9.00 -9.37 -4.52
CA VAL A 54 7.64 -9.65 -4.00
C VAL A 54 6.66 -8.51 -4.29
N LEU A 55 7.11 -7.26 -4.22
CA LEU A 55 6.28 -6.09 -4.53
C LEU A 55 6.07 -5.87 -6.04
N GLY A 56 6.74 -6.63 -6.90
CA GLY A 56 6.64 -6.50 -8.36
C GLY A 56 7.19 -5.16 -8.89
N VAL A 57 8.16 -4.56 -8.18
CA VAL A 57 8.77 -3.27 -8.55
C VAL A 57 10.28 -3.39 -8.64
N SER A 58 10.95 -2.35 -9.14
CA SER A 58 12.41 -2.35 -9.17
C SER A 58 13.00 -2.14 -7.78
N LYS A 59 14.20 -2.69 -7.53
CA LYS A 59 14.99 -2.43 -6.32
C LYS A 59 15.16 -0.94 -6.04
N GLN A 60 15.38 -0.14 -7.09
CA GLN A 60 15.52 1.32 -6.98
C GLN A 60 14.22 1.98 -6.52
N ALA A 61 13.06 1.50 -6.97
CA ALA A 61 11.76 2.01 -6.52
C ALA A 61 11.53 1.74 -5.03
N VAL A 62 11.78 0.52 -4.56
CA VAL A 62 11.66 0.18 -3.12
C VAL A 62 12.66 0.99 -2.31
N HIS A 63 13.92 1.05 -2.74
CA HIS A 63 14.95 1.78 -2.01
C HIS A 63 14.66 3.28 -1.95
N LYS A 64 14.14 3.88 -3.03
CA LYS A 64 13.71 5.28 -3.04
C LYS A 64 12.51 5.53 -2.10
N LYS A 65 11.55 4.59 -2.04
CA LYS A 65 10.33 4.72 -1.21
C LYS A 65 10.61 4.48 0.28
N HIS A 66 11.47 3.52 0.61
CA HIS A 66 11.63 2.99 1.97
C HIS A 66 13.05 3.11 2.54
N GLY A 67 14.08 3.30 1.72
CA GLY A 67 15.49 3.26 2.13
C GLY A 67 16.06 4.56 2.70
N ARG A 68 15.29 5.65 2.75
CA ARG A 68 15.70 6.95 3.32
C ARG A 68 15.17 7.20 4.74
N ARG A 69 14.66 6.16 5.40
CA ARG A 69 14.23 6.21 6.80
C ARG A 69 15.29 5.58 7.69
#